data_AF-A0AAU9RN80-F1
#
_entry.id   AF-A0AAU9RN80-F1
#
_cell.length_a   1.000
_cell.length_b   1.000
_cell.length_c   1.000
_cell.angle_alpha   90.00
_cell.angle_beta   90.00
_cell.angle_gamma   90.00
#
_symmetry.space_group_name_H-M   'P 1'
#
loop_
_entity.id
_entity.type
_entity.pdbx_description
1 polymer ?
#
loop_
_entity_poly.entity_id
_entity_poly.type
_entity_poly.pdbx_seq_one_letter_code
_entity_poly.pdbx_strand_id
1 'polypeptide(L)' 'MASAPATMKREKTVFANEKEVAKAMAEYTATLSAKFCKERGYFTVVLSGGDLVNWLRYVRY' A
#
# COMPACT_ATOMS: atom_id res chain seq x y z
N MET A 1 14.34 -26.05 6.14
CA MET A 1 14.82 -25.86 4.75
C MET A 1 14.03 -24.71 4.14
N ALA A 2 14.54 -23.47 4.23
CA ALA A 2 13.89 -22.33 3.58
C ALA A 2 14.29 -22.34 2.10
N SER A 3 13.32 -22.56 1.22
CA SER A 3 13.49 -22.45 -0.23
C SER A 3 13.96 -21.04 -0.57
N ALA A 4 14.99 -20.92 -1.40
CA ALA A 4 15.45 -19.65 -1.95
C ALA A 4 14.27 -18.91 -2.63
N PRO A 5 14.16 -17.57 -2.51
CA PRO A 5 13.05 -16.86 -3.09
C PRO A 5 13.13 -16.94 -4.62
N ALA A 6 12.04 -17.39 -5.25
CA ALA A 6 11.82 -17.18 -6.66
C ALA A 6 12.08 -15.71 -6.98
N THR A 7 12.80 -15.43 -8.07
CA THR A 7 13.09 -14.07 -8.55
C THR A 7 11.79 -13.36 -8.94
N MET A 8 11.10 -12.83 -7.93
CA MET A 8 9.89 -12.04 -8.08
C MET A 8 10.32 -10.65 -8.53
N LYS A 9 9.95 -10.29 -9.76
CA LYS A 9 10.25 -8.98 -10.33
C LYS A 9 9.56 -7.93 -9.47
N ARG A 10 10.33 -7.14 -8.73
CA ARG A 10 9.81 -6.07 -7.87
C ARG A 10 9.37 -4.92 -8.75
N GLU A 11 8.11 -4.53 -8.62
CA GLU A 11 7.60 -3.30 -9.23
C GLU A 11 8.08 -2.11 -8.40
N LYS A 12 8.69 -1.13 -9.06
CA LYS A 12 9.20 0.08 -8.42
C LYS A 12 8.65 1.30 -9.14
N THR A 13 7.93 2.12 -8.41
CA THR A 13 7.46 3.43 -8.88
C THR A 13 8.24 4.51 -8.14
N VAL A 14 8.75 5.51 -8.87
CA VAL A 14 9.47 6.65 -8.31
C VAL A 14 8.63 7.90 -8.52
N PHE A 15 8.47 8.67 -7.45
CA PHE A 15 7.70 9.91 -7.44
C PHE A 15 8.65 11.10 -7.21
N ALA A 16 8.24 12.29 -7.66
CA ALA A 16 9.11 13.48 -7.59
C ALA A 16 9.14 14.10 -6.19
N ASN A 17 8.08 13.92 -5.40
CA ASN A 17 7.94 14.50 -4.07
C ASN A 17 7.13 13.59 -3.14
N GLU A 18 7.20 13.88 -1.85
CA GLU A 18 6.53 13.09 -0.81
C GLU A 18 5.00 13.10 -0.94
N LYS A 19 4.41 14.23 -1.36
CA LYS A 19 2.95 14.35 -1.51
C LYS A 19 2.41 13.39 -2.57
N GLU A 20 3.13 13.21 -3.67
CA GLU A 20 2.79 12.24 -4.71
C GLU A 20 2.86 10.81 -4.20
N VAL A 21 3.90 10.47 -3.42
CA VAL A 21 4.01 9.16 -2.76
C VAL A 21 2.80 8.93 -1.84
N ALA A 22 2.48 9.92 -1.01
CA ALA A 22 1.37 9.83 -0.06
C ALA A 22 0.03 9.63 -0.77
N LYS A 23 -0.23 10.42 -1.82
CA LYS A 23 -1.44 10.31 -2.64
C LYS A 23 -1.54 8.94 -3.31
N ALA A 24 -0.48 8.48 -3.97
CA ALA A 24 -0.47 7.19 -4.65
C ALA A 24 -0.65 6.02 -3.68
N MET A 25 -0.01 6.07 -2.51
CA MET A 25 -0.15 5.05 -1.46
C MET A 25 -1.57 5.00 -0.88
N ALA A 26 -2.16 6.15 -0.62
CA ALA A 26 -3.53 6.27 -0.15
C ALA A 26 -4.53 5.72 -1.18
N GLU A 27 -4.41 6.11 -2.45
CA GLU A 27 -5.26 5.64 -3.55
C GLU A 27 -5.12 4.14 -3.81
N TYR A 28 -3.88 3.63 -3.80
CA TYR A 28 -3.61 2.20 -3.96
C TYR A 28 -4.25 1.37 -2.84
N THR A 29 -4.08 1.82 -1.59
CA THR A 29 -4.63 1.13 -0.42
C THR A 29 -6.16 1.19 -0.38
N ALA A 30 -6.76 2.32 -0.78
CA ALA A 30 -8.21 2.47 -0.89
C ALA A 30 -8.81 1.57 -1.98
N THR A 31 -8.13 1.46 -3.13
CA THR A 31 -8.56 0.57 -4.21
C THR A 31 -8.48 -0.89 -3.78
N LEU A 32 -7.41 -1.26 -3.08
CA LEU A 32 -7.20 -2.60 -2.57
C LEU A 32 -8.22 -2.96 -1.49
N SER A 33 -8.46 -2.04 -0.54
CA SER A 33 -9.44 -2.24 0.53
C SER A 33 -10.86 -2.37 -0.04
N ALA A 34 -11.24 -1.55 -1.03
CA ALA A 34 -12.53 -1.68 -1.70
C ALA A 34 -12.73 -3.05 -2.35
N LYS A 35 -11.69 -3.60 -2.98
CA LYS A 35 -11.72 -4.95 -3.57
C LYS A 35 -11.93 -6.02 -2.51
N PHE A 36 -11.14 -6.02 -1.43
CA PHE A 36 -11.23 -7.05 -0.39
C PHE A 36 -12.49 -6.92 0.47
N CYS A 37 -12.93 -5.70 0.78
CA CYS A 37 -14.18 -5.47 1.48
C CYS A 37 -15.38 -5.96 0.65
N LYS A 38 -15.35 -5.83 -0.69
CA LYS A 38 -16.39 -6.38 -1.56
C LYS A 38 -16.42 -7.91 -1.55
N GLU A 39 -15.26 -8.57 -1.51
CA GLU A 39 -15.17 -10.04 -1.57
C GLU A 39 -15.36 -10.72 -0.21
N ARG A 40 -14.87 -10.10 0.89
CA ARG A 40 -14.75 -10.73 2.21
C ARG A 40 -15.44 -9.96 3.34
N GLY A 41 -15.91 -8.73 3.09
CA GLY A 41 -16.49 -7.86 4.10
C GLY A 41 -15.48 -7.18 5.03
N TYR A 42 -14.20 -7.52 4.93
CA TYR A 42 -13.12 -6.92 5.73
C TYR A 42 -11.82 -6.81 4.93
N PHE A 43 -10.99 -5.86 5.32
CA PHE A 43 -9.65 -5.65 4.78
C PHE A 43 -8.65 -5.58 5.94
N THR A 44 -7.63 -6.44 5.92
CA THR A 44 -6.60 -6.50 6.96
C THR A 44 -5.28 -6.10 6.34
N VAL A 45 -4.60 -5.14 6.95
CA VAL A 45 -3.30 -4.62 6.52
C VAL A 45 -2.33 -4.61 7.68
N VAL A 46 -1.06 -4.92 7.42
CA VAL A 46 0.03 -4.81 8.40
C VAL A 46 0.86 -3.59 8.04
N LEU A 47 1.00 -2.67 8.99
CA LEU A 47 1.76 -1.44 8.81
C LEU A 47 3.07 -1.52 9.58
N SER A 48 4.17 -1.23 8.92
CA SER A 48 5.52 -1.24 9.53
C SER A 48 5.82 -0.03 10.42
N GLY A 49 4.97 0.99 10.43
CA GLY A 49 5.18 2.26 11.15
C GLY A 49 5.91 3.32 10.31
N GLY A 50 6.45 4.34 10.99
CA GLY A 50 7.11 5.49 10.36
C GLY A 50 6.16 6.36 9.51
N ASP A 51 6.68 6.95 8.45
CA ASP A 51 5.92 7.85 7.56
C ASP A 51 4.81 7.14 6.78
N LEU A 52 4.84 5.80 6.71
CA LEU A 52 3.82 5.00 6.03
C LEU A 52 2.41 5.28 6.58
N VAL A 53 2.28 5.45 7.91
CA VAL A 53 0.99 5.77 8.54
C VAL A 53 0.55 7.19 8.16
N ASN A 54 1.48 8.13 8.06
CA ASN A 54 1.19 9.51 7.67
C ASN A 54 0.74 9.60 6.21
N TRP A 55 1.37 8.84 5.32
CA TRP A 55 0.99 8.76 3.91
C TRP A 55 -0.42 8.18 3.71
N LEU A 56 -0.80 7.17 4.49
CA LEU A 56 -2.16 6.60 4.42
C LEU A 56 -3.25 7.53 4.96
N ARG A 57 -2.90 8.44 5.88
CA ARG A 57 -3.83 9.48 6.37
C ARG A 57 -4.14 10.56 5.33
N TYR A 58 -3.44 10.57 4.20
CA TYR A 58 -3.68 11.51 3.11
C TYR A 58 -5.03 11.28 2.40
N VAL A 59 -5.78 10.23 2.76
CA VAL A 59 -7.15 9.99 2.27
C VAL A 59 -8.07 11.13 2.73
N ARG A 60 -8.26 12.10 1.83
CA ARG A 60 -9.32 13.12 1.74
C ARG A 60 -9.83 13.74 3.06
N TYR A 61 -9.44 15.00 3.28
CA TYR A 61 -10.44 16.08 3.36
C TYR A 61 -10.72 16.60 1.95
#